data_AF-A0A535Q4U7-F1
#
_entry.id   AF-A0A535Q4U7-F1
#
_cell.length_a   1.000
_cell.length_b   1.000
_cell.length_c   1.000
_cell.angle_alpha   90.00
_cell.angle_beta   90.00
_cell.angle_gamma   90.00
#
_symmetry.space_group_name_H-M   'P 1'
#
loop_
_entity.id
_entity.type
_entity.pdbx_description
1 polymer ?
#
loop_
_entity_poly.entity_id
_entity_poly.type
_entity_poly.pdbx_seq_one_letter_code
_entity_poly.pdbx_strand_id
1 'polypeptide(L)'
;MSFSGSGFGPGERVLVFLNSTSGQPVAIIQTAQNGTFSHGGAFVVPFALKGRQTLVFLGEQSGTSVAVNWMVEPYMPNAQASTYGGLPGTTVSFYATGFAHNEVVHVYVGRTQNSTGSMVSCFSTDQKGNAAAAGSYVVPG
;
A
#
# COMPACT_ATOMS: atom_id res chain seq x y z
N MET A 1 5.74 0.22 -9.08
CA MET A 1 6.55 1.39 -9.48
C MET A 1 7.75 0.90 -10.28
N SER A 2 8.19 1.66 -11.29
CA SER A 2 9.40 1.41 -12.09
C SER A 2 10.38 2.57 -11.96
N PHE A 3 11.64 2.35 -12.33
CA PHE A 3 12.71 3.34 -12.15
C PHE A 3 13.34 3.77 -13.48
N SER A 4 13.88 4.98 -13.51
CA SER A 4 14.70 5.49 -14.61
C SER A 4 15.90 6.22 -14.05
N GLY A 5 17.05 6.11 -14.71
CA GLY A 5 18.30 6.68 -14.22
C GLY A 5 19.42 6.63 -15.26
N SER A 6 20.51 7.33 -14.95
CA SER A 6 21.70 7.45 -15.78
C SER A 6 22.94 7.70 -14.93
N GLY A 7 24.13 7.62 -15.54
CA GLY A 7 25.41 7.87 -14.87
C GLY A 7 26.02 6.65 -14.18
N PHE A 8 25.46 5.46 -14.41
CA PHE A 8 26.02 4.19 -13.96
C PHE A 8 26.98 3.61 -15.01
N GLY A 9 27.74 2.59 -14.62
CA GLY A 9 28.59 1.82 -15.51
C GLY A 9 27.82 1.20 -16.69
N PRO A 10 28.41 1.13 -17.90
CA PRO A 10 27.86 0.41 -19.04
C PRO A 10 27.56 -1.06 -18.73
N GLY A 11 26.34 -1.52 -18.96
CA GLY A 11 26.01 -2.94 -18.80
C GLY A 11 26.18 -3.47 -17.37
N GLU A 12 26.17 -2.60 -16.36
CA GLU A 12 26.28 -3.00 -14.96
C GLU A 12 24.92 -3.28 -14.32
N ARG A 13 24.96 -4.01 -13.21
CA ARG A 13 23.81 -4.19 -12.34
C ARG A 13 23.76 -3.07 -11.30
N VAL A 14 22.58 -2.52 -11.11
CA VAL A 14 22.27 -1.53 -10.08
C VAL A 14 21.35 -2.19 -9.06
N LEU A 15 21.83 -2.31 -7.83
CA LEU A 15 21.07 -2.80 -6.68
C LEU A 15 20.26 -1.64 -6.09
N VAL A 16 18.96 -1.84 -5.93
CA VAL A 16 18.07 -0.86 -5.31
C VAL A 16 17.76 -1.32 -3.90
N PHE A 17 18.06 -0.49 -2.91
CA PHE A 17 17.79 -0.75 -1.50
C PHE A 17 16.76 0.22 -0.95
N LEU A 18 16.01 -0.22 0.06
CA LEU A 18 15.07 0.63 0.80
C LEU A 18 15.70 1.03 2.14
N ASN A 19 15.80 2.35 2.37
CA ASN A 19 16.32 3.05 3.56
C ASN A 19 17.79 2.82 3.91
N SER A 20 18.34 1.62 3.70
CA SER A 20 19.73 1.26 4.01
C SER A 20 20.24 0.19 3.06
N THR A 21 21.53 0.22 2.75
CA THR A 21 22.23 -0.80 1.95
C THR A 21 22.62 -2.06 2.73
N SER A 22 22.34 -2.11 4.04
CA SER A 22 22.64 -3.27 4.89
C SER A 22 21.67 -4.44 4.72
N GLY A 23 20.52 -4.22 4.07
CA GLY A 23 19.49 -5.24 3.81
C GLY A 23 19.63 -5.92 2.46
N GLN A 24 18.63 -6.71 2.09
CA GLN A 24 18.51 -7.25 0.73
C GLN A 24 18.02 -6.16 -0.24
N PRO A 25 18.50 -6.14 -1.50
CA PRO A 25 17.98 -5.23 -2.50
C PRO A 25 16.50 -5.53 -2.77
N VAL A 26 15.68 -4.48 -2.86
CA VAL A 26 14.26 -4.54 -3.21
C VAL A 26 14.03 -4.67 -4.71
N ALA A 27 15.03 -4.34 -5.53
CA ALA A 27 15.05 -4.57 -6.97
C ALA A 27 16.49 -4.62 -7.48
N ILE A 28 16.67 -5.21 -8.65
CA ILE A 28 17.94 -5.24 -9.38
C ILE A 28 17.65 -4.79 -10.81
N ILE A 29 18.41 -3.80 -11.28
CA ILE A 29 18.22 -3.19 -12.60
C ILE A 29 19.48 -3.40 -13.42
N GLN A 30 19.31 -3.74 -14.70
CA GLN A 30 20.41 -3.84 -15.65
C GLN A 30 20.52 -2.53 -16.44
N THR A 31 21.68 -1.88 -16.44
CA THR A 31 21.91 -0.69 -17.28
C THR A 31 22.19 -1.10 -18.73
N ALA A 32 21.88 -0.20 -19.65
CA ALA A 32 22.29 -0.28 -21.04
C ALA A 32 23.78 0.07 -21.19
N GLN A 33 24.32 -0.11 -22.40
CA GLN A 33 25.73 0.14 -22.71
C GLN A 33 26.15 1.62 -22.60
N ASN A 34 25.20 2.54 -22.53
CA ASN A 34 25.44 3.96 -22.27
C ASN A 34 25.27 4.34 -20.78
N GLY A 35 25.13 3.35 -19.89
CA GLY A 35 24.99 3.60 -18.45
C GLY A 35 23.61 4.10 -18.00
N THR A 36 22.59 3.97 -18.85
CA THR A 36 21.22 4.38 -18.52
C THR A 36 20.27 3.20 -18.35
N PHE A 37 19.13 3.45 -17.70
CA PHE A 37 18.00 2.54 -17.69
C PHE A 37 16.70 3.34 -17.67
N SER A 38 15.64 2.79 -18.26
CA SER A 38 14.30 3.35 -18.24
C SER A 38 13.28 2.25 -17.96
N HIS A 39 12.26 2.56 -17.17
CA HIS A 39 11.27 1.57 -16.71
C HIS A 39 11.90 0.30 -16.11
N GLY A 40 13.08 0.43 -15.50
CA GLY A 40 13.84 -0.67 -14.94
C GLY A 40 13.30 -1.10 -13.59
N GLY A 41 13.30 -2.42 -13.36
CA GLY A 41 12.86 -3.04 -12.12
C GLY A 41 11.36 -2.89 -11.84
N ALA A 42 10.93 -3.49 -10.73
CA ALA A 42 9.59 -3.32 -10.21
C ALA A 42 9.66 -3.28 -8.68
N PHE A 43 9.10 -2.23 -8.09
CA PHE A 43 8.93 -2.12 -6.65
C PHE A 43 7.45 -1.95 -6.31
N VAL A 44 6.96 -2.87 -5.49
CA VAL A 44 5.64 -2.77 -4.85
C VAL A 44 5.86 -2.15 -3.49
N VAL A 45 5.23 -0.99 -3.25
CA VAL A 45 5.33 -0.30 -1.97
C VAL A 45 4.62 -1.18 -0.92
N PRO A 46 5.33 -1.67 0.11
CA PRO A 46 4.69 -2.44 1.18
C PRO A 46 3.69 -1.58 1.96
N PHE A 47 2.53 -2.15 2.30
CA PHE A 47 1.47 -1.47 3.05
C PHE A 47 1.90 -0.90 4.40
N ALA A 48 2.96 -1.46 5.01
CA ALA A 48 3.48 -1.02 6.30
C ALA A 48 4.35 0.25 6.20
N LEU A 49 4.78 0.66 5.00
CA LEU A 49 5.58 1.87 4.83
C LEU A 49 4.71 3.11 5.00
N LYS A 50 5.24 4.09 5.71
CA LYS A 50 4.59 5.39 5.91
C LYS A 50 5.63 6.48 6.08
N GLY A 51 5.29 7.70 5.68
CA GLY A 51 6.17 8.86 5.80
C GLY A 51 7.37 8.79 4.86
N ARG A 52 8.44 9.48 5.23
CA ARG A 52 9.63 9.64 4.38
C ARG A 52 10.40 8.33 4.29
N GLN A 53 10.69 7.89 3.07
CA GLN A 53 11.55 6.75 2.78
C GLN A 53 12.65 7.18 1.82
N THR A 54 13.70 6.36 1.74
CA THR A 54 14.82 6.57 0.82
C THR A 54 15.02 5.32 -0.03
N LEU A 55 15.12 5.47 -1.34
CA LEU A 55 15.67 4.44 -2.20
C LEU A 55 17.14 4.74 -2.46
N VAL A 56 18.00 3.74 -2.28
CA VAL A 56 19.44 3.84 -2.56
C VAL A 56 19.75 2.95 -3.75
N PHE A 57 20.30 3.52 -4.80
CA PHE A 57 20.72 2.82 -6.01
C PHE A 57 22.24 2.69 -5.97
N LEU A 58 22.77 1.47 -6.01
CA LEU A 58 24.19 1.16 -5.92
C LEU A 58 24.62 0.35 -7.14
N GLY A 59 25.54 0.88 -7.95
CA GLY A 59 26.18 0.14 -9.04
C GLY A 59 27.13 -0.91 -8.50
N GLU A 60 26.94 -2.18 -8.85
CA GLU A 60 27.75 -3.29 -8.33
C GLU A 60 29.21 -3.24 -8.81
N GLN A 61 29.46 -2.67 -10.00
CA GLN A 61 30.80 -2.62 -10.58
C GLN A 61 31.44 -1.24 -10.41
N SER A 62 30.69 -0.18 -10.67
CA SER A 62 31.17 1.19 -10.57
C SER A 62 31.32 1.68 -9.12
N GLY A 63 30.57 1.09 -8.18
CA GLY A 63 30.44 1.59 -6.81
C GLY A 63 29.68 2.91 -6.71
N THR A 64 29.13 3.43 -7.83
CA THR A 64 28.37 4.67 -7.85
C THR A 64 27.08 4.48 -7.05
N SER A 65 26.78 5.45 -6.18
CA SER A 65 25.60 5.42 -5.33
C SER A 65 24.82 6.72 -5.42
N VAL A 66 23.49 6.62 -5.53
CA VAL A 66 22.56 7.75 -5.46
C VAL A 66 21.37 7.40 -4.58
N ALA A 67 20.97 8.35 -3.74
CA ALA A 67 19.81 8.22 -2.86
C ALA A 67 18.69 9.16 -3.31
N VAL A 68 17.49 8.61 -3.49
CA VAL A 68 16.28 9.37 -3.82
C VAL A 68 15.32 9.25 -2.65
N ASN A 69 14.80 10.39 -2.20
CA ASN A 69 13.82 10.41 -1.12
C ASN A 69 12.41 10.54 -1.69
N TRP A 70 11.46 9.84 -1.08
CA TRP A 70 10.04 10.01 -1.36
C TRP A 70 9.21 10.02 -0.08
N MET A 71 7.94 10.38 -0.20
CA MET A 71 6.96 10.28 0.88
C MET A 71 5.92 9.22 0.52
N VAL A 72 5.73 8.26 1.41
CA VAL A 72 4.59 7.34 1.37
C VAL A 72 3.47 7.98 2.20
N GLU A 73 2.42 8.43 1.54
CA GLU A 73 1.27 9.03 2.21
C GLU A 73 0.50 7.97 3.00
N PRO A 74 0.05 8.28 4.22
CA PRO A 74 -0.78 7.36 4.98
C PRO A 74 -2.15 7.20 4.32
N TYR A 75 -2.71 5.98 4.42
CA TYR A 75 -4.14 5.79 4.15
C TYR A 75 -4.98 6.62 5.12
N MET A 76 -6.05 7.24 4.60
CA MET A 76 -7.01 8.03 5.37
C MET A 76 -8.38 7.36 5.32
N PRO A 77 -8.54 6.19 5.99
CA PRO A 77 -9.77 5.41 5.89
C PRO A 77 -10.95 6.17 6.49
N ASN A 78 -12.08 6.14 5.78
CA ASN A 78 -13.37 6.60 6.25
C ASN A 78 -14.41 5.49 6.00
N ALA A 79 -15.32 5.31 6.95
CA ALA A 79 -16.41 4.34 6.82
C ALA A 79 -17.73 4.97 7.29
N GLN A 80 -18.81 4.62 6.59
CA GLN A 80 -20.16 5.11 6.85
C GLN A 80 -21.17 3.97 6.73
N ALA A 81 -22.24 4.05 7.51
CA ALA A 81 -23.39 3.16 7.39
C ALA A 81 -24.46 3.79 6.49
N SER A 82 -25.25 2.96 5.80
CA SER A 82 -26.41 3.41 4.99
C SER A 82 -27.47 4.11 5.84
N THR A 83 -27.57 3.75 7.12
CA THR A 83 -28.39 4.40 8.14
C THR A 83 -27.74 4.24 9.51
N TYR A 84 -28.04 5.16 10.42
CA TYR A 84 -27.57 5.14 11.82
C TYR A 84 -28.69 4.77 12.80
N GLY A 85 -29.87 4.41 12.30
CA GLY A 85 -31.01 4.00 13.12
C GLY A 85 -32.02 3.19 12.31
N GLY A 86 -32.77 2.34 13.01
CA GLY A 86 -33.78 1.48 12.43
C GLY A 86 -34.42 0.59 13.48
N LEU A 87 -35.61 0.07 13.17
CA LEU A 87 -36.27 -0.96 13.97
C LEU A 87 -35.57 -2.31 13.78
N PRO A 88 -35.80 -3.29 14.67
CA PRO A 88 -35.43 -4.69 14.41
C PRO A 88 -35.81 -5.14 13.00
N GLY A 89 -34.90 -5.86 12.33
CA GLY A 89 -35.03 -6.25 10.92
C GLY A 89 -34.49 -5.24 9.91
N THR A 90 -34.10 -4.02 10.33
CA THR A 90 -33.44 -3.05 9.43
C THR A 90 -32.13 -3.62 8.92
N THR A 91 -31.93 -3.60 7.59
CA THR A 91 -30.65 -3.96 6.97
C THR A 91 -29.79 -2.71 6.80
N VAL A 92 -28.58 -2.77 7.33
CA VAL A 92 -27.55 -1.73 7.21
C VAL A 92 -26.49 -2.22 6.23
N SER A 93 -26.12 -1.39 5.26
CA SER A 93 -24.98 -1.61 4.35
C SER A 93 -23.87 -0.61 4.64
N PHE A 94 -22.65 -0.90 4.19
CA PHE A 94 -21.49 -0.09 4.53
C PHE A 94 -20.85 0.56 3.29
N TYR A 95 -20.30 1.74 3.51
CA TYR A 95 -19.54 2.51 2.54
C TYR A 95 -18.17 2.78 3.13
N ALA A 96 -17.12 2.67 2.32
CA ALA A 96 -15.75 2.87 2.75
C ALA A 96 -14.95 3.61 1.68
N THR A 97 -14.04 4.49 2.10
CA THR A 97 -13.09 5.19 1.22
C THR A 97 -11.74 5.35 1.91
N GLY A 98 -10.69 5.58 1.13
CA GLY A 98 -9.34 5.88 1.66
C GLY A 98 -8.62 4.68 2.29
N PHE A 99 -9.13 3.47 2.08
CA PHE A 99 -8.47 2.20 2.41
C PHE A 99 -7.42 1.83 1.34
N ALA A 100 -6.62 0.80 1.59
CA ALA A 100 -5.76 0.22 0.58
C ALA A 100 -6.55 -0.40 -0.57
N HIS A 101 -5.89 -0.57 -1.73
CA HIS A 101 -6.48 -1.24 -2.89
C HIS A 101 -6.80 -2.70 -2.55
N ASN A 102 -7.99 -3.18 -2.94
CA ASN A 102 -8.39 -4.59 -2.71
C ASN A 102 -8.23 -5.05 -1.24
N GLU A 103 -8.36 -4.13 -0.29
CA GLU A 103 -8.21 -4.40 1.14
C GLU A 103 -9.48 -5.09 1.67
N VAL A 104 -9.30 -6.14 2.48
CA VAL A 104 -10.42 -6.79 3.19
C VAL A 104 -10.74 -5.97 4.43
N VAL A 105 -11.93 -5.37 4.43
CA VAL A 105 -12.48 -4.60 5.54
C VAL A 105 -13.40 -5.49 6.37
N HIS A 106 -13.16 -5.54 7.68
CA HIS A 106 -13.98 -6.28 8.64
C HIS A 106 -14.87 -5.31 9.42
N VAL A 107 -16.16 -5.62 9.50
CA VAL A 107 -17.16 -4.84 10.22
C VAL A 107 -17.50 -5.54 11.52
N TYR A 108 -17.40 -4.82 12.63
CA TYR A 108 -17.69 -5.32 13.98
C TYR A 108 -18.80 -4.50 14.63
N VAL A 109 -19.71 -5.19 15.33
CA VAL A 109 -20.72 -4.57 16.19
C VAL A 109 -20.32 -4.77 17.66
N GLY A 110 -20.54 -3.75 18.48
CA GLY A 110 -20.26 -3.79 19.93
C GLY A 110 -18.78 -3.78 20.29
N ARG A 111 -17.90 -3.41 19.35
CA ARG A 111 -16.48 -3.21 19.63
C ARG A 111 -16.29 -1.95 20.47
N THR A 112 -15.61 -2.08 21.59
CA THR A 112 -15.27 -0.98 22.49
C THR A 112 -13.79 -1.11 22.88
N GLN A 113 -13.28 -0.25 23.77
CA GLN A 113 -11.92 -0.43 24.31
C GLN A 113 -11.75 -1.76 25.06
N ASN A 114 -12.83 -2.28 25.66
CA ASN A 114 -12.82 -3.48 26.52
C ASN A 114 -13.46 -4.71 25.85
N SER A 115 -13.96 -4.58 24.62
CA SER A 115 -14.64 -5.65 23.89
C SER A 115 -14.17 -5.67 22.46
N THR A 116 -13.81 -6.85 21.96
CA THR A 116 -13.45 -7.05 20.55
C THR A 116 -14.63 -6.86 19.60
N GLY A 117 -15.86 -6.86 20.13
CA GLY A 117 -17.10 -6.91 19.36
C GLY A 117 -17.30 -8.26 18.67
N SER A 118 -18.39 -8.37 17.92
CA SER A 118 -18.67 -9.50 17.03
C SER A 118 -18.53 -9.05 15.58
N MET A 119 -17.81 -9.81 14.76
CA MET A 119 -17.73 -9.54 13.33
C MET A 119 -19.07 -9.86 12.68
N VAL A 120 -19.65 -8.91 11.96
CA VAL A 120 -20.98 -9.03 11.35
C VAL A 120 -20.94 -9.07 9.83
N SER A 121 -19.87 -8.53 9.23
CA SER A 121 -19.69 -8.53 7.78
C SER A 121 -18.20 -8.38 7.45
N CYS A 122 -17.80 -8.83 6.27
CA CYS A 122 -16.55 -8.45 5.64
C CYS A 122 -16.77 -8.17 4.15
N PHE A 123 -15.99 -7.25 3.59
CA PHE A 123 -16.02 -6.93 2.17
C PHE A 123 -14.65 -6.43 1.70
N SER A 124 -14.41 -6.44 0.39
CA SER A 124 -13.18 -5.90 -0.19
C SER A 124 -13.43 -4.52 -0.80
N THR A 125 -12.46 -3.62 -0.66
CA THR A 125 -12.41 -2.37 -1.43
C THR A 125 -12.04 -2.63 -2.89
N ASP A 126 -12.32 -1.67 -3.77
CA ASP A 126 -11.92 -1.70 -5.17
C ASP A 126 -10.44 -1.32 -5.37
N GLN A 127 -10.01 -1.21 -6.62
CA GLN A 127 -8.65 -0.79 -7.00
C GLN A 127 -8.30 0.64 -6.56
N LYS A 128 -9.29 1.45 -6.19
CA LYS A 128 -9.14 2.83 -5.71
C LYS A 128 -9.28 2.93 -4.19
N GLY A 129 -9.45 1.81 -3.48
CA GLY A 129 -9.62 1.81 -2.03
C GLY A 129 -11.02 2.21 -1.55
N ASN A 130 -12.04 2.06 -2.41
CA ASN A 130 -13.43 2.40 -2.10
C ASN A 130 -14.33 1.15 -2.05
N ALA A 131 -15.40 1.21 -1.27
CA ALA A 131 -16.49 0.24 -1.30
C ALA A 131 -17.82 0.99 -1.15
N ALA A 132 -18.83 0.60 -1.93
CA ALA A 132 -20.15 1.25 -1.92
C ALA A 132 -21.24 0.20 -1.71
N ALA A 133 -22.11 0.44 -0.72
CA ALA A 133 -23.17 -0.49 -0.31
C ALA A 133 -22.66 -1.93 -0.15
N ALA A 134 -21.46 -2.08 0.42
CA ALA A 134 -20.75 -3.34 0.55
C ALA A 134 -21.02 -3.97 1.91
N GLY A 135 -21.20 -5.29 1.92
CA GLY A 135 -21.56 -6.03 3.13
C GLY A 135 -22.94 -5.64 3.68
N SER A 136 -23.41 -6.37 4.69
CA SER A 136 -24.63 -6.01 5.38
C SER A 136 -24.69 -6.55 6.80
N TYR A 137 -25.51 -5.89 7.61
CA TYR A 137 -25.88 -6.34 8.95
C TYR A 137 -27.37 -6.08 9.18
N VAL A 138 -28.09 -7.08 9.68
CA VAL A 138 -29.50 -6.94 10.05
C VAL A 138 -29.58 -6.64 11.55
N VAL A 139 -30.25 -5.56 11.92
CA VAL A 139 -30.46 -5.19 13.32
C VAL A 139 -31.30 -6.29 13.99
N PRO A 140 -30.79 -6.96 15.04
CA PRO A 140 -31.50 -8.02 15.72
C PRO A 140 -32.70 -7.46 16.50
N GLY A 141 -33.70 -8.32 16.72
CA GLY A 141 -34.84 -8.05 17.60
C GLY A 141 -34.61 -8.44 19.04
#